data_AF-A0A2N5I5X8-F1
#
_entry.id   AF-A0A2N5I5X8-F1
#
_cell.length_a   1.000
_cell.length_b   1.000
_cell.length_c   1.000
_cell.angle_alpha   90.00
_cell.angle_beta   90.00
_cell.angle_gamma   90.00
#
_symmetry.space_group_name_H-M   'P 1'
#
loop_
_entity.id
_entity.type
_entity.pdbx_description
1 polymer ?
#
loop_
_entity_poly.entity_id
_entity_poly.type
_entity_poly.pdbx_seq_one_letter_code
_entity_poly.pdbx_strand_id
1 'polypeptide(L)'
;MSVIEKSKAEIPLSFPQNPDFAKLWLGETISFFGTQISSVAFPLAAITLLEAFSTQVGILNASAYVPFLIFTFAGVYVDRSKKRPILIVSNIGRSTMILLFPFAIYFDFLSIELMYIIVFILGFFTVFFDVTFQTYIPFLVDRDHLVKANARITASSSTAWIIGPGIGGFFV
;
A
#
# COMPACT_ATOMS: atom_id res chain seq x y z
N MET A 1 43.92 -17.42 -27.01
CA MET A 1 44.34 -16.33 -26.11
C MET A 1 43.97 -15.02 -26.77
N SER A 2 43.18 -14.20 -26.05
CA SER A 2 42.86 -12.77 -26.28
C SER A 2 42.15 -12.31 -27.57
N VAL A 3 40.81 -12.30 -27.57
CA VAL A 3 40.01 -11.15 -28.08
C VAL A 3 38.74 -10.88 -27.21
N ILE A 4 38.62 -11.45 -25.99
CA ILE A 4 37.46 -11.22 -25.08
C ILE A 4 37.67 -9.98 -24.20
N GLU A 5 38.34 -8.93 -24.67
CA GLU A 5 38.66 -7.81 -23.78
C GLU A 5 38.76 -6.49 -24.54
N LYS A 6 37.60 -5.83 -24.70
CA LYS A 6 37.42 -4.37 -24.57
C LYS A 6 36.07 -3.94 -25.15
N SER A 7 35.07 -3.89 -24.27
CA SER A 7 34.28 -2.68 -24.04
C SER A 7 33.27 -2.99 -22.93
N LYS A 8 33.78 -3.11 -21.70
CA LYS A 8 32.99 -2.76 -20.52
C LYS A 8 32.83 -1.24 -20.60
N ALA A 9 31.86 -0.77 -21.39
CA ALA A 9 31.33 0.56 -21.19
C ALA A 9 30.73 0.53 -19.77
N GLU A 10 31.35 1.27 -18.86
CA GLU A 10 30.80 1.57 -17.55
C GLU A 10 29.45 2.25 -17.77
N ILE A 11 28.38 1.48 -17.61
CA ILE A 11 27.02 2.00 -17.69
C ILE A 11 26.76 2.74 -16.37
N PRO A 12 26.52 4.07 -16.39
CA PRO A 12 26.32 4.84 -15.16
C PRO A 12 25.09 4.38 -14.37
N LEU A 13 25.27 4.33 -13.05
CA LEU A 13 24.49 3.68 -11.98
C LEU A 13 23.08 4.27 -11.66
N SER A 14 22.23 4.69 -12.61
CA SER A 14 20.91 5.27 -12.26
C SER A 14 19.68 4.58 -12.88
N PHE A 15 19.05 3.72 -12.08
CA PHE A 15 17.69 3.18 -12.26
C PHE A 15 16.72 4.07 -11.43
N PRO A 16 15.46 4.32 -11.86
CA PRO A 16 14.67 3.49 -12.75
C PRO A 16 14.60 4.00 -14.19
N GLN A 17 15.07 3.19 -15.14
CA GLN A 17 15.00 3.50 -16.57
C GLN A 17 13.56 3.42 -17.12
N ASN A 18 12.57 2.89 -16.39
CA ASN A 18 11.17 2.96 -16.78
C ASN A 18 10.41 4.04 -15.96
N PRO A 19 9.97 5.15 -16.59
CA PRO A 19 9.23 6.21 -15.90
C PRO A 19 7.90 5.72 -15.31
N ASP A 20 7.29 4.67 -15.87
CA ASP A 20 6.07 4.09 -15.32
C ASP A 20 6.34 3.25 -14.07
N PHE A 21 7.48 2.54 -14.01
CA PHE A 21 7.92 1.89 -12.77
C PHE A 21 8.26 2.93 -11.70
N ALA A 22 8.94 4.02 -12.06
CA ALA A 22 9.28 5.08 -11.11
C ALA A 22 8.04 5.71 -10.46
N LYS A 23 7.02 6.03 -11.28
CA LYS A 23 5.72 6.55 -10.80
C LYS A 23 5.00 5.56 -9.89
N LEU A 24 4.94 4.29 -10.30
CA LEU A 24 4.31 3.23 -9.52
C LEU A 24 5.03 3.04 -8.17
N TRP A 25 6.36 2.95 -8.19
CA TRP A 25 7.19 2.78 -7.01
C TRP A 25 6.99 3.94 -6.02
N LEU A 26 7.05 5.19 -6.47
CA LEU A 26 6.83 6.35 -5.60
C LEU A 26 5.43 6.37 -5.00
N GLY A 27 4.40 6.11 -5.82
CA GLY A 27 3.02 6.04 -5.34
C GLY A 27 2.83 4.93 -4.31
N GLU A 28 3.48 3.79 -4.50
CA GLU A 28 3.38 2.68 -3.55
C GLU A 28 4.20 2.91 -2.29
N THR A 29 5.36 3.54 -2.38
CA THR A 29 6.12 3.97 -1.19
C THR A 29 5.25 4.84 -0.28
N ILE A 30 4.57 5.85 -0.85
CA ILE A 30 3.64 6.70 -0.08
C ILE A 30 2.50 5.87 0.52
N SER A 31 1.95 4.93 -0.25
CA SER A 31 0.86 4.06 0.19
C SER A 31 1.28 3.13 1.34
N PHE A 32 2.52 2.63 1.34
CA PHE A 32 3.08 1.88 2.47
C PHE A 32 3.13 2.74 3.73
N PHE A 33 3.63 3.97 3.65
CA PHE A 33 3.64 4.88 4.81
C PHE A 33 2.22 5.15 5.31
N GLY A 34 1.29 5.50 4.42
CA GLY A 34 -0.10 5.74 4.80
C GLY A 34 -0.73 4.52 5.51
N THR A 35 -0.47 3.32 5.01
CA THR A 35 -0.95 2.06 5.62
C THR A 35 -0.36 1.84 7.01
N GLN A 36 0.95 2.06 7.16
CA GLN A 36 1.66 1.80 8.42
C GLN A 36 1.45 2.85 9.49
N ILE A 37 1.16 4.09 9.08
CA ILE A 37 0.66 5.12 9.98
C ILE A 37 -0.75 4.74 10.45
N SER A 38 -1.64 4.39 9.51
CA SER A 38 -3.05 4.09 9.81
C SER A 38 -3.24 2.83 10.67
N SER A 39 -2.36 1.83 10.53
CA SER A 39 -2.42 0.59 11.31
C SER A 39 -2.23 0.80 12.81
N VAL A 40 -1.62 1.92 13.21
CA VAL A 40 -1.52 2.36 14.62
C VAL A 40 -2.50 3.49 14.92
N ALA A 41 -2.62 4.47 14.02
CA ALA A 41 -3.45 5.63 14.26
C ALA A 41 -4.93 5.26 14.44
N PHE A 42 -5.47 4.32 13.65
CA PHE A 42 -6.89 3.95 13.75
C PHE A 42 -7.19 3.22 15.08
N PRO A 43 -6.48 2.15 15.49
CA PRO A 43 -6.75 1.53 16.78
C PRO A 43 -6.56 2.48 17.96
N LEU A 44 -5.53 3.33 17.90
CA LEU A 44 -5.24 4.28 18.97
C LEU A 44 -6.34 5.34 19.07
N ALA A 45 -6.76 5.92 17.94
CA ALA A 45 -7.83 6.92 17.92
C ALA A 45 -9.18 6.35 18.34
N ALA A 46 -9.47 5.09 18.00
CA ALA A 46 -10.66 4.41 18.51
C ALA A 46 -10.66 4.38 20.04
N ILE A 47 -9.50 4.12 20.67
CA ILE A 47 -9.37 4.10 22.13
C ILE A 47 -9.40 5.51 22.72
N THR A 48 -8.63 6.45 22.16
CA THR A 48 -8.40 7.76 22.77
C THR A 48 -9.48 8.78 22.47
N LEU A 49 -10.10 8.73 21.29
CA LEU A 49 -11.12 9.69 20.87
C LEU A 49 -12.54 9.16 21.02
N LEU A 50 -12.74 7.84 20.90
CA LEU A 50 -14.07 7.21 20.95
C LEU A 50 -14.28 6.32 22.18
N GLU A 51 -13.30 6.25 23.09
CA GLU A 51 -13.34 5.41 24.29
C GLU A 51 -13.67 3.93 24.00
N ALA A 52 -13.22 3.43 22.83
CA ALA A 52 -13.57 2.11 22.36
C ALA A 52 -12.99 1.01 23.26
N PHE A 53 -13.81 0.01 23.60
CA PHE A 53 -13.36 -1.14 24.38
C PHE A 53 -12.64 -2.18 23.51
N SER A 54 -11.92 -3.10 24.17
CA SER A 54 -11.03 -4.07 23.52
C SER A 54 -11.69 -4.87 22.39
N THR A 55 -12.95 -5.27 22.54
CA THR A 55 -13.69 -5.99 21.50
C THR A 55 -13.96 -5.13 20.26
N GLN A 56 -14.28 -3.84 20.43
CA GLN A 56 -14.48 -2.92 19.29
C GLN A 56 -13.19 -2.73 18.50
N VAL A 57 -12.06 -2.56 19.18
CA VAL A 57 -10.74 -2.48 18.54
C VAL A 57 -10.39 -3.79 17.83
N GLY A 58 -10.73 -4.93 18.43
CA GLY A 58 -10.58 -6.24 17.80
C GLY A 58 -11.40 -6.37 16.51
N ILE A 59 -12.66 -5.93 16.51
CA ILE A 59 -13.53 -5.90 15.33
C ILE A 59 -13.00 -4.94 14.27
N LEU A 60 -12.50 -3.76 14.68
CA LEU A 60 -11.88 -2.79 13.78
C LEU A 60 -10.72 -3.42 13.01
N ASN A 61 -9.79 -4.05 13.73
CA ASN A 61 -8.64 -4.72 13.13
C ASN A 61 -9.08 -5.87 12.21
N ALA A 62 -10.03 -6.69 12.65
CA ALA A 62 -10.56 -7.79 11.84
C ALA A 62 -11.19 -7.28 10.53
N SER A 63 -11.90 -6.15 10.57
CA SER A 63 -12.57 -5.54 9.42
C SER A 63 -11.62 -5.22 8.27
N ALA A 64 -10.35 -4.96 8.56
CA ALA A 64 -9.31 -4.73 7.54
C ALA A 64 -9.04 -5.97 6.68
N TYR A 65 -9.19 -7.15 7.28
CA TYR A 65 -8.86 -8.43 6.66
C TYR A 65 -10.08 -9.16 6.10
N VAL A 66 -11.30 -8.82 6.52
CA VAL A 66 -12.54 -9.39 5.99
C VAL A 66 -12.60 -9.35 4.45
N PRO A 67 -12.23 -8.24 3.77
CA PRO A 67 -12.20 -8.20 2.31
C PRO A 67 -11.29 -9.26 1.68
N PHE A 68 -10.14 -9.57 2.29
CA PHE A 68 -9.24 -10.62 1.77
C PHE A 68 -9.92 -11.99 1.76
N LEU A 69 -10.78 -12.27 2.74
CA LEU A 69 -11.53 -13.51 2.81
C LEU A 69 -12.65 -13.55 1.77
N ILE A 70 -13.44 -12.48 1.68
CA ILE A 70 -14.60 -12.39 0.78
C ILE A 70 -14.16 -12.39 -0.69
N PHE A 71 -13.10 -11.66 -1.00
CA PHE A 71 -12.64 -11.44 -2.37
C PHE A 71 -11.46 -12.33 -2.75
N THR A 72 -11.39 -13.55 -2.21
CA THR A 72 -10.36 -14.56 -2.54
C THR A 72 -10.21 -14.79 -4.06
N PHE A 73 -11.29 -14.67 -4.82
CA PHE A 73 -11.29 -14.83 -6.29
C PHE A 73 -11.00 -13.55 -7.07
N ALA A 74 -10.57 -12.45 -6.42
CA ALA A 74 -10.25 -11.19 -7.09
C ALA A 74 -9.19 -11.38 -8.20
N GLY A 75 -8.28 -12.34 -8.06
CA GLY A 75 -7.31 -12.73 -9.09
C GLY A 75 -7.93 -13.02 -10.46
N VAL A 76 -9.02 -13.79 -10.48
CA VAL A 76 -9.70 -14.17 -11.74
C VAL A 76 -10.23 -12.94 -12.47
N TYR A 77 -10.74 -11.95 -11.73
CA TYR A 77 -11.20 -10.69 -12.29
C TYR A 77 -10.04 -9.81 -12.76
N VAL A 78 -8.98 -9.71 -11.96
CA VAL A 78 -7.77 -8.93 -12.27
C VAL A 78 -7.06 -9.46 -13.50
N ASP A 79 -7.00 -10.77 -13.69
CA ASP A 79 -6.34 -11.42 -14.83
C ASP A 79 -6.92 -10.95 -16.16
N ARG A 80 -8.24 -10.80 -16.24
CA ARG A 80 -8.96 -10.37 -17.46
C ARG A 80 -9.04 -8.86 -17.63
N SER A 81 -8.66 -8.08 -16.62
CA SER A 81 -8.82 -6.64 -16.59
C SER A 81 -7.54 -5.88 -16.97
N LYS A 82 -7.67 -4.61 -17.33
CA LYS A 82 -6.51 -3.71 -17.50
C LYS A 82 -5.94 -3.40 -16.12
N LYS A 83 -4.65 -3.70 -15.91
CA LYS A 83 -3.99 -3.64 -14.59
C LYS A 83 -3.76 -2.20 -14.11
N ARG A 84 -3.31 -1.31 -15.01
CA ARG A 84 -3.02 0.09 -14.68
C ARG A 84 -4.23 0.85 -14.08
N PRO A 85 -5.45 0.81 -14.65
CA PRO A 85 -6.62 1.43 -14.03
C PRO A 85 -6.94 0.89 -12.63
N ILE A 86 -6.82 -0.42 -12.40
CA ILE A 86 -7.09 -1.01 -11.08
C ILE A 86 -6.11 -0.45 -10.04
N LEU A 87 -4.82 -0.40 -10.35
CA LEU A 87 -3.81 0.17 -9.45
C LEU A 87 -4.09 1.63 -9.10
N ILE A 88 -4.47 2.44 -10.10
CA ILE A 88 -4.78 3.85 -9.89
C ILE A 88 -6.03 4.02 -9.02
N VAL A 89 -7.12 3.31 -9.34
CA VAL A 89 -8.37 3.39 -8.59
C VAL A 89 -8.18 2.91 -7.15
N SER A 90 -7.48 1.79 -6.95
CA SER A 90 -7.19 1.28 -5.61
C SER A 90 -6.36 2.26 -4.79
N ASN A 91 -5.32 2.87 -5.36
CA ASN A 91 -4.53 3.85 -4.61
C ASN A 91 -5.31 5.11 -4.28
N ILE A 92 -6.10 5.64 -5.23
CA ILE A 92 -6.99 6.77 -4.96
C ILE A 92 -8.00 6.40 -3.86
N GLY A 93 -8.60 5.22 -3.92
CA GLY A 93 -9.54 4.72 -2.92
C GLY A 93 -8.92 4.60 -1.53
N ARG A 94 -7.74 3.97 -1.42
CA ARG A 94 -6.97 3.87 -0.17
C ARG A 94 -6.63 5.24 0.40
N SER A 95 -6.07 6.13 -0.42
CA SER A 95 -5.75 7.50 0.02
C SER A 95 -6.99 8.26 0.47
N THR A 96 -8.12 8.10 -0.23
CA THR A 96 -9.39 8.74 0.14
C THR A 96 -9.87 8.24 1.51
N MET A 97 -9.82 6.93 1.76
CA MET A 97 -10.23 6.37 3.06
C MET A 97 -9.30 6.82 4.19
N ILE A 98 -7.99 6.89 3.95
CA ILE A 98 -7.02 7.41 4.93
C ILE A 98 -7.26 8.90 5.21
N LEU A 99 -7.60 9.70 4.21
CA LEU A 99 -7.91 11.14 4.37
C LEU A 99 -9.29 11.39 4.97
N LEU A 100 -10.24 10.48 4.78
CA LEU A 100 -11.57 10.59 5.38
C LEU A 100 -11.51 10.49 6.91
N PHE A 101 -10.54 9.76 7.46
CA PHE A 101 -10.34 9.65 8.91
C PHE A 101 -10.03 10.99 9.61
N PRO A 102 -8.97 11.74 9.27
CA PRO A 102 -8.71 13.04 9.88
C PRO A 102 -9.79 14.07 9.51
N PHE A 103 -10.44 13.92 8.36
CA PHE A 103 -11.58 14.76 7.99
C PHE A 103 -12.77 14.51 8.94
N ALA A 104 -13.08 13.26 9.28
CA ALA A 104 -14.14 12.92 10.24
C ALA A 104 -13.85 13.44 11.65
N ILE A 105 -12.58 13.44 12.07
CA ILE A 105 -12.15 14.08 13.32
C ILE A 105 -12.40 15.59 13.25
N TYR A 106 -11.95 16.25 12.18
CA TYR A 106 -12.03 17.71 12.06
C TYR A 106 -13.47 18.24 12.07
N PHE A 107 -14.40 17.49 11.48
CA PHE A 107 -15.83 17.86 11.42
C PHE A 107 -16.68 17.22 12.52
N ASP A 108 -16.06 16.57 13.52
CA ASP A 108 -16.73 16.01 14.70
C ASP A 108 -17.85 15.01 14.38
N PHE A 109 -17.65 14.18 13.35
CA PHE A 109 -18.56 13.08 12.99
C PHE A 109 -17.89 11.71 13.04
N LEU A 110 -16.68 11.63 13.62
CA LEU A 110 -16.01 10.35 13.81
C LEU A 110 -16.82 9.44 14.73
N SER A 111 -17.10 8.22 14.26
CA SER A 111 -17.75 7.17 15.05
C SER A 111 -17.06 5.82 14.81
N ILE A 112 -17.26 4.86 15.72
CA ILE A 112 -16.63 3.55 15.61
C ILE A 112 -17.17 2.77 14.39
N GLU A 113 -18.45 2.94 14.08
CA GLU A 113 -19.10 2.36 12.91
C GLU A 113 -18.50 2.92 11.62
N LEU A 114 -18.24 4.23 11.57
CA LEU A 114 -17.56 4.85 10.44
C LEU A 114 -16.14 4.29 10.29
N MET A 115 -15.41 4.08 11.38
CA MET A 115 -14.08 3.48 11.33
C MET A 115 -14.11 2.05 10.77
N TYR A 116 -15.11 1.24 11.14
CA TYR A 116 -15.29 -0.10 10.55
C TYR A 116 -15.49 -0.01 9.03
N ILE A 117 -16.32 0.93 8.56
CA ILE A 117 -16.58 1.14 7.13
C ILE A 117 -15.31 1.59 6.42
N ILE A 118 -14.59 2.58 6.96
CA ILE A 118 -13.33 3.08 6.41
C ILE A 118 -12.33 1.94 6.25
N VAL A 119 -12.11 1.17 7.31
CA VAL A 119 -11.12 0.09 7.33
C VAL A 119 -11.52 -1.07 6.41
N PHE A 120 -12.80 -1.41 6.34
CA PHE A 120 -13.31 -2.42 5.41
C PHE A 120 -13.10 -1.99 3.94
N ILE A 121 -13.46 -0.76 3.59
CA ILE A 121 -13.27 -0.24 2.22
C ILE A 121 -11.78 -0.12 1.88
N LEU A 122 -10.96 0.29 2.83
CA LEU A 122 -9.50 0.31 2.68
C LEU A 122 -8.97 -1.10 2.39
N GLY A 123 -9.41 -2.11 3.14
CA GLY A 123 -9.08 -3.51 2.89
C GLY A 123 -9.52 -3.98 1.51
N PHE A 124 -10.74 -3.62 1.08
CA PHE A 124 -11.24 -3.93 -0.27
C PHE A 124 -10.29 -3.39 -1.36
N PHE A 125 -9.94 -2.11 -1.33
CA PHE A 125 -9.03 -1.55 -2.32
C PHE A 125 -7.64 -2.19 -2.25
N THR A 126 -7.17 -2.54 -1.05
CA THR A 126 -5.88 -3.21 -0.83
C THR A 126 -5.84 -4.59 -1.48
N VAL A 127 -6.91 -5.40 -1.37
CA VAL A 127 -7.00 -6.70 -2.06
C VAL A 127 -6.79 -6.55 -3.56
N PHE A 128 -7.53 -5.65 -4.20
CA PHE A 128 -7.40 -5.43 -5.65
C PHE A 128 -6.04 -4.86 -6.03
N PHE A 129 -5.47 -4.01 -5.17
CA PHE A 129 -4.14 -3.47 -5.37
C PHE A 129 -3.08 -4.58 -5.34
N ASP A 130 -3.02 -5.37 -4.26
CA ASP A 130 -1.98 -6.37 -4.04
C ASP A 130 -1.96 -7.42 -5.16
N VAL A 131 -3.12 -7.93 -5.52
CA VAL A 131 -3.28 -8.91 -6.61
C VAL A 131 -2.81 -8.33 -7.96
N THR A 132 -3.17 -7.07 -8.23
CA THR A 132 -2.78 -6.41 -9.48
C THR A 132 -1.30 -6.02 -9.49
N PHE A 133 -0.77 -5.58 -8.35
CA PHE A 133 0.59 -5.07 -8.22
C PHE A 133 1.60 -6.18 -8.46
N GLN A 134 1.40 -7.35 -7.84
CA GLN A 134 2.27 -8.52 -8.03
C GLN A 134 2.38 -8.95 -9.50
N THR A 135 1.27 -8.87 -10.24
CA THR A 135 1.23 -9.26 -11.65
C THR A 135 1.69 -8.16 -12.60
N TYR A 136 1.66 -6.88 -12.19
CA TYR A 136 2.00 -5.74 -13.05
C TYR A 136 3.50 -5.42 -13.09
N ILE A 137 4.25 -5.66 -12.00
CA ILE A 137 5.70 -5.37 -11.94
C ILE A 137 6.49 -6.04 -13.08
N PRO A 138 6.27 -7.33 -13.42
CA PRO A 138 7.00 -7.99 -14.51
C PRO A 138 6.75 -7.39 -15.91
N PHE A 139 5.71 -6.57 -16.09
CA PHE A 139 5.47 -5.86 -17.36
C PHE A 139 6.22 -4.52 -17.45
N LEU A 140 6.72 -3.99 -16.34
CA LEU A 140 7.38 -2.69 -16.29
C LEU A 140 8.91 -2.77 -16.28
N VAL A 141 9.48 -3.92 -15.94
CA VAL A 141 10.94 -4.09 -15.84
C VAL A 141 11.36 -5.38 -16.51
N ASP A 142 12.51 -5.36 -17.19
CA ASP A 142 13.09 -6.56 -17.79
C ASP A 142 13.41 -7.61 -16.72
N ARG A 143 13.43 -8.88 -17.12
CA ARG A 143 13.70 -10.01 -16.21
C ARG A 143 14.99 -9.84 -15.40
N ASP A 144 16.04 -9.32 -16.02
CA ASP A 144 17.35 -9.09 -15.40
C ASP A 144 17.30 -7.99 -14.32
N HIS A 145 16.27 -7.14 -14.33
CA HIS A 145 16.06 -6.04 -13.41
C HIS A 145 15.01 -6.33 -12.33
N LEU A 146 14.30 -7.46 -12.39
CA LEU A 146 13.24 -7.80 -11.43
C LEU A 146 13.73 -7.88 -9.99
N VAL A 147 14.91 -8.45 -9.76
CA VAL A 147 15.49 -8.56 -8.41
C VAL A 147 15.76 -7.17 -7.83
N LYS A 148 16.32 -6.25 -8.62
CA LYS A 148 16.59 -4.87 -8.20
C LYS A 148 15.30 -4.09 -7.96
N ALA A 149 14.29 -4.28 -8.81
CA ALA A 149 12.97 -3.65 -8.66
C ALA A 149 12.29 -4.08 -7.35
N ASN A 150 12.24 -5.39 -7.09
CA ASN A 150 11.71 -5.93 -5.84
C ASN A 150 12.51 -5.45 -4.62
N ALA A 151 13.84 -5.39 -4.70
CA ALA A 151 14.67 -4.88 -3.61
C ALA A 151 14.29 -3.44 -3.22
N ARG A 152 13.96 -2.56 -4.17
CA ARG A 152 13.51 -1.18 -3.88
C ARG A 152 12.12 -1.13 -3.25
N ILE A 153 11.19 -1.94 -3.75
CA ILE A 153 9.84 -2.05 -3.19
C ILE A 153 9.92 -2.55 -1.75
N THR A 154 10.67 -3.63 -1.50
CA THR A 154 10.89 -4.19 -0.16
C THR A 154 11.61 -3.22 0.76
N ALA A 155 12.62 -2.50 0.27
CA ALA A 155 13.28 -1.46 1.07
C ALA A 155 12.28 -0.39 1.50
N SER A 156 11.44 0.08 0.58
CA SER A 156 10.41 1.09 0.86
C SER A 156 9.38 0.61 1.87
N SER A 157 8.87 -0.62 1.70
CA SER A 157 7.88 -1.20 2.62
C SER A 157 8.48 -1.44 4.01
N SER A 158 9.72 -1.90 4.08
CA SER A 158 10.44 -2.13 5.33
C SER A 158 10.71 -0.82 6.07
N THR A 159 11.12 0.23 5.37
CA THR A 159 11.26 1.56 5.95
C THR A 159 9.93 2.07 6.50
N ALA A 160 8.83 1.93 5.75
CA ALA A 160 7.51 2.29 6.23
C ALA A 160 7.07 1.46 7.45
N TRP A 161 7.41 0.17 7.50
CA TRP A 161 7.08 -0.71 8.63
C TRP A 161 7.83 -0.34 9.91
N ILE A 162 9.07 0.12 9.80
CA ILE A 162 9.87 0.57 10.93
C ILE A 162 9.41 1.95 11.42
N ILE A 163 9.19 2.90 10.50
CA ILE A 163 9.00 4.31 10.85
C ILE A 163 7.52 4.67 11.00
N GLY A 164 6.66 4.09 10.16
CA GLY A 164 5.23 4.42 10.06
C GLY A 164 4.47 4.33 11.39
N PRO A 165 4.59 3.23 12.16
CA PRO A 165 3.94 3.09 13.46
C PRO A 165 4.26 4.23 14.44
N GLY A 166 5.53 4.65 14.49
CA GLY A 166 5.97 5.76 15.36
C GLY A 166 5.37 7.10 14.96
N ILE A 167 5.22 7.35 13.66
CA ILE A 167 4.53 8.53 13.13
C ILE A 167 3.04 8.48 13.48
N GLY A 168 2.39 7.32 13.29
CA GLY A 168 0.97 7.14 13.60
C GLY A 168 0.64 7.40 15.06
N GLY A 169 1.44 6.87 15.98
CA GLY A 169 1.28 7.12 17.41
C GLY A 169 1.56 8.57 17.84
N PHE A 170 2.33 9.35 17.08
CA PHE A 170 2.60 10.75 17.39
C PHE A 170 1.44 11.69 17.00
N PHE A 171 0.65 11.32 15.98
CA PHE A 171 -0.40 12.17 15.42
C PHE A 171 -1.79 11.96 16.04
N VAL A 172 -1.91 11.05 17.00
CA VAL A 172 -3.16 10.74 17.73
C VAL A 172 -2.97 11.07 19.20
#